data_AF-B3EAC0-F1
#
_entry.id   AF-B3EAC0-F1
#
_cell.length_a   1.000
_cell.length_b   1.000
_cell.length_c   1.000
_cell.angle_alpha   90.00
_cell.angle_beta   90.00
_cell.angle_gamma   90.00
#
_symmetry.space_group_name_H-M   'P 1'
#
loop_
_entity.id
_entity.type
_entity.pdbx_description
1 polymer ?
#
loop_
_entity_poly.entity_id
_entity_poly.type
_entity_poly.pdbx_seq_one_letter_code
_entity_poly.pdbx_strand_id
1 'polypeptide(L)'
;MFNRICRNLYPSLIITLMLPLPALAIPAITCHCFTDRAYDPARPSIADPYFLATTANSFFSAAFGVEKKSIVIKKQKGVSADDLWIGYWLAARSGVDPETLLEQRKIKGSWRQVATPLAIPVKSLGGRVAETLNNNFADERLTNAVVDELLLRFRFHSEPELVILRKAGAGNQELIIVALIAAKTGQPAIQLYRDIKEGRTSWGALLQRAKIEPPDIQSEIATLIKTASVFSSS
;
A
#
# COMPACT_ATOMS: atom_id res chain seq x y z
N MET A 1 47.39 11.01 -68.81
CA MET A 1 48.03 10.99 -67.47
C MET A 1 47.05 11.68 -66.50
N PHE A 2 46.86 11.09 -65.32
CA PHE A 2 45.96 11.48 -64.21
C PHE A 2 44.54 10.89 -64.16
N ASN A 3 44.51 9.68 -63.57
CA ASN A 3 43.44 9.10 -62.75
C ASN A 3 42.95 10.06 -61.65
N ARG A 4 41.63 10.10 -61.38
CA ARG A 4 41.07 10.42 -60.04
C ARG A 4 39.74 9.69 -59.77
N ILE A 5 39.90 8.46 -59.27
CA ILE A 5 39.26 7.83 -58.10
C ILE A 5 37.86 8.34 -57.70
N CYS A 6 36.84 7.53 -58.01
CA CYS A 6 35.52 7.57 -57.37
C CYS A 6 35.63 7.19 -55.88
N ARG A 7 35.24 8.10 -54.98
CA ARG A 7 35.06 7.81 -53.55
C ARG A 7 33.68 7.18 -53.33
N ASN A 8 33.66 5.88 -53.07
CA ASN A 8 32.48 5.20 -52.53
C ASN A 8 32.28 5.63 -51.07
N LEU A 9 31.24 6.42 -50.80
CA LEU A 9 30.72 6.63 -49.45
C LEU A 9 29.89 5.41 -49.05
N TYR A 10 30.42 4.58 -48.15
CA TYR A 10 29.64 3.59 -47.42
C TYR A 10 28.94 4.29 -46.24
N PRO A 11 27.61 4.30 -46.13
CA PRO A 11 26.94 4.70 -44.90
C PRO A 11 27.06 3.52 -43.91
N SER A 12 27.85 3.69 -42.85
CA SER A 12 27.82 2.80 -41.69
C SER A 12 26.47 2.91 -41.00
N LEU A 13 25.60 1.92 -41.24
CA LEU A 13 24.35 1.71 -40.52
C LEU A 13 24.67 1.33 -39.06
N ILE A 14 24.66 2.31 -38.15
CA ILE A 14 24.70 2.08 -36.70
C ILE A 14 23.34 1.55 -36.29
N ILE A 15 23.22 0.22 -36.21
CA ILE A 15 22.07 -0.46 -35.61
C ILE A 15 22.14 -0.19 -34.10
N THR A 16 21.38 0.80 -33.65
CA THR A 16 21.19 1.08 -32.22
C THR A 16 20.30 -0.03 -31.67
N LEU A 17 20.90 -0.99 -30.95
CA LEU A 17 20.17 -2.02 -30.21
C LEU A 17 19.31 -1.31 -29.15
N MET A 18 18.03 -1.10 -29.47
CA MET A 18 16.99 -0.78 -28.50
C MET A 18 16.79 -2.01 -27.63
N LEU A 19 17.59 -2.14 -26.57
CA LEU A 19 17.34 -3.13 -25.53
C LEU A 19 15.97 -2.81 -24.93
N PRO A 20 15.00 -3.73 -24.98
CA PRO A 20 13.72 -3.52 -24.32
C PRO A 20 14.00 -3.36 -22.82
N LEU A 21 13.81 -2.14 -22.32
CA LEU A 21 13.75 -1.92 -20.88
C LEU A 21 12.62 -2.83 -20.37
N PRO A 22 12.87 -3.67 -19.35
CA PRO A 22 11.81 -4.43 -18.73
C PRO A 22 10.79 -3.41 -18.23
N ALA A 23 9.61 -3.39 -18.86
CA ALA A 23 8.46 -2.77 -18.27
C ALA A 23 8.23 -3.53 -16.96
N LEU A 24 8.65 -2.93 -15.84
CA LEU A 24 8.26 -3.39 -14.52
C LEU A 24 6.75 -3.25 -14.47
N ALA A 25 6.05 -4.30 -14.87
CA ALA A 25 4.62 -4.40 -14.72
C ALA A 25 4.35 -4.19 -13.24
N ILE A 26 3.69 -3.08 -12.91
CA ILE A 26 3.13 -2.87 -11.58
C ILE A 26 2.36 -4.14 -11.27
N PRO A 27 2.71 -4.88 -10.22
CA PRO A 27 2.15 -6.21 -10.01
C PRO A 27 0.63 -6.10 -10.02
N ALA A 28 -0.03 -6.92 -10.84
CA ALA A 28 -1.48 -7.11 -10.83
C ALA A 28 -2.01 -7.74 -9.51
N ILE A 29 -1.22 -7.65 -8.44
CA ILE A 29 -1.48 -8.09 -7.07
C ILE A 29 -2.61 -7.26 -6.43
N THR A 30 -2.98 -6.12 -7.01
CA THR A 30 -3.88 -5.19 -6.32
C THR A 30 -5.37 -5.46 -6.50
N CYS A 31 -5.79 -6.21 -7.53
CA CYS A 31 -7.06 -6.92 -7.75
C CYS A 31 -6.89 -7.50 -9.19
N HIS A 32 -7.26 -8.71 -9.61
CA HIS A 32 -8.57 -9.37 -9.62
C HIS A 32 -8.33 -10.88 -9.86
N CYS A 33 -9.05 -11.74 -9.14
CA CYS A 33 -8.99 -13.20 -9.19
C CYS A 33 -7.70 -13.83 -8.65
N PHE A 34 -7.48 -13.67 -7.34
CA PHE A 34 -6.67 -14.66 -6.62
C PHE A 34 -7.32 -16.04 -6.78
N THR A 35 -6.62 -16.95 -7.46
CA THR A 35 -7.01 -18.36 -7.57
C THR A 35 -6.84 -19.02 -6.22
N ASP A 36 -5.70 -18.78 -5.58
CA ASP A 36 -5.37 -19.32 -4.27
C ASP A 36 -5.84 -18.37 -3.16
N ARG A 37 -6.84 -18.82 -2.40
CA ARG A 37 -7.48 -18.04 -1.32
C ARG A 37 -7.45 -18.74 0.04
N ALA A 38 -6.84 -19.91 0.09
CA ALA A 38 -6.72 -20.73 1.28
C ALA A 38 -5.26 -21.10 1.48
N TYR A 39 -4.88 -21.30 2.74
CA TYR A 39 -3.55 -21.78 3.07
C TYR A 39 -3.41 -23.25 2.65
N ASP A 40 -2.36 -23.54 1.90
CA ASP A 40 -1.95 -24.88 1.49
C ASP A 40 -0.60 -25.19 2.14
N PRO A 41 -0.51 -26.09 3.14
CA PRO A 41 0.76 -26.41 3.80
C PRO A 41 1.84 -26.94 2.84
N ALA A 42 1.45 -27.53 1.70
CA ALA A 42 2.40 -27.99 0.69
C ALA A 42 2.95 -26.83 -0.17
N ARG A 43 2.24 -25.69 -0.21
CA ARG A 43 2.60 -24.47 -0.95
C ARG A 43 2.29 -23.23 -0.10
N PRO A 44 2.99 -23.06 1.04
CA PRO A 44 2.53 -22.19 2.13
C PRO A 44 2.41 -20.71 1.76
N SER A 45 3.15 -20.24 0.75
CA SER A 45 3.16 -18.83 0.31
C SER A 45 2.25 -18.53 -0.88
N ILE A 46 1.59 -19.53 -1.49
CA ILE A 46 0.86 -19.32 -2.76
C ILE A 46 -0.33 -18.35 -2.60
N ALA A 47 -0.98 -18.35 -1.43
CA ALA A 47 -2.10 -17.47 -1.11
C ALA A 47 -1.67 -16.16 -0.40
N ASP A 48 -0.37 -15.91 -0.19
CA ASP A 48 0.11 -14.71 0.49
C ASP A 48 -0.35 -13.39 -0.17
N PRO A 49 -0.34 -13.25 -1.52
CA PRO A 49 -0.88 -12.06 -2.17
C PRO A 49 -2.35 -11.80 -1.82
N TYR A 50 -3.16 -12.87 -1.70
CA TYR A 50 -4.57 -12.76 -1.29
C TYR A 50 -4.70 -12.30 0.16
N PHE A 51 -3.89 -12.84 1.08
CA PHE A 51 -3.94 -12.45 2.49
C PHE A 51 -3.50 -10.99 2.70
N LEU A 52 -2.43 -10.56 2.04
CA LEU A 52 -1.95 -9.18 2.07
C LEU A 52 -3.02 -8.20 1.56
N ALA A 53 -3.61 -8.49 0.40
CA ALA A 53 -4.65 -7.64 -0.19
C ALA A 53 -5.93 -7.62 0.66
N THR A 54 -6.39 -8.79 1.14
CA THR A 54 -7.61 -8.90 1.96
C THR A 54 -7.47 -8.17 3.28
N THR A 55 -6.31 -8.30 3.93
CA THR A 55 -6.03 -7.63 5.21
C THR A 55 -5.96 -6.12 5.03
N ALA A 56 -5.24 -5.63 4.01
CA ALA A 56 -5.16 -4.20 3.73
C ALA A 56 -6.52 -3.59 3.34
N ASN A 57 -7.32 -4.28 2.52
CA ASN A 57 -8.67 -3.81 2.17
C ASN A 57 -9.62 -3.82 3.38
N SER A 58 -9.46 -4.79 4.29
CA SER A 58 -10.25 -4.85 5.53
C SER A 58 -9.88 -3.72 6.48
N PHE A 59 -8.58 -3.41 6.61
CA PHE A 59 -8.11 -2.26 7.39
C PHE A 59 -8.60 -0.94 6.80
N PHE A 60 -8.50 -0.75 5.49
CA PHE A 60 -9.07 0.41 4.81
C PHE A 60 -10.56 0.57 5.10
N SER A 61 -11.32 -0.50 4.90
CA SER A 61 -12.77 -0.55 5.07
C SER A 61 -13.16 -0.12 6.49
N ALA A 62 -12.48 -0.67 7.50
CA ALA A 62 -12.75 -0.34 8.90
C ALA A 62 -12.25 1.06 9.29
N ALA A 63 -11.10 1.51 8.78
CA ALA A 63 -10.53 2.82 9.09
C ALA A 63 -11.36 3.99 8.54
N PHE A 64 -11.98 3.82 7.37
CA PHE A 64 -12.76 4.86 6.70
C PHE A 64 -14.28 4.62 6.69
N GLY A 65 -14.75 3.51 7.28
CA GLY A 65 -16.18 3.19 7.35
C GLY A 65 -16.82 2.92 5.99
N VAL A 66 -16.08 2.30 5.07
CA VAL A 66 -16.53 2.07 3.67
C VAL A 66 -16.61 0.58 3.37
N GLU A 67 -17.49 0.17 2.46
CA GLU A 67 -17.63 -1.24 2.13
C GLU A 67 -16.43 -1.80 1.35
N LYS A 68 -15.91 -2.97 1.77
CA LYS A 68 -14.82 -3.68 1.09
C LYS A 68 -15.06 -3.89 -0.41
N LYS A 69 -16.31 -4.19 -0.79
CA LYS A 69 -16.72 -4.37 -2.19
C LYS A 69 -16.49 -3.09 -3.01
N SER A 70 -16.80 -1.92 -2.45
CA SER A 70 -16.61 -0.64 -3.13
C SER A 70 -15.14 -0.35 -3.44
N ILE A 71 -14.22 -0.68 -2.51
CA ILE A 71 -12.77 -0.53 -2.68
C ILE A 71 -12.28 -1.41 -3.84
N VAL A 72 -12.69 -2.68 -3.86
CA VAL A 72 -12.31 -3.64 -4.91
C VAL A 72 -12.81 -3.17 -6.29
N ILE A 73 -14.06 -2.71 -6.38
CA ILE A 73 -14.65 -2.20 -7.63
C ILE A 73 -13.88 -0.96 -8.14
N LYS A 74 -13.45 -0.06 -7.25
CA LYS A 74 -12.65 1.11 -7.64
C LYS A 74 -11.29 0.73 -8.20
N LYS A 75 -10.61 -0.22 -7.57
CA LYS A 75 -9.35 -0.77 -8.07
C LYS A 75 -9.54 -1.44 -9.43
N GLN A 76 -10.64 -2.19 -9.61
CA GLN A 76 -11.06 -2.75 -10.91
C GLN A 76 -11.30 -1.69 -11.99
N LYS A 77 -11.78 -0.51 -11.62
CA LYS A 77 -11.97 0.62 -12.53
C LYS A 77 -10.69 1.43 -12.77
N GLY A 78 -9.54 0.95 -12.31
CA GLY A 78 -8.24 1.57 -12.56
C GLY A 78 -7.84 2.66 -11.55
N VAL A 79 -8.57 2.84 -10.45
CA VAL A 79 -8.10 3.74 -9.37
C VAL A 79 -6.95 3.05 -8.63
N SER A 80 -5.81 3.73 -8.52
CA SER A 80 -4.64 3.18 -7.83
C SER A 80 -4.92 2.98 -6.33
N ALA A 81 -4.23 2.02 -5.70
CA ALA A 81 -4.37 1.81 -4.26
C ALA A 81 -3.89 3.03 -3.45
N ASP A 82 -2.84 3.71 -3.94
CA ASP A 82 -2.26 4.91 -3.34
C ASP A 82 -3.27 6.06 -3.36
N ASP A 83 -3.91 6.32 -4.51
CA ASP A 83 -4.94 7.35 -4.63
C ASP A 83 -6.11 7.10 -3.68
N LEU A 84 -6.51 5.84 -3.47
CA LEU A 84 -7.57 5.52 -2.53
C LEU A 84 -7.18 5.88 -1.09
N TRP A 85 -5.98 5.52 -0.64
CA TRP A 85 -5.52 5.85 0.72
C TRP A 85 -5.47 7.36 0.93
N ILE A 86 -4.88 8.08 -0.03
CA ILE A 86 -4.69 9.53 0.07
C ILE A 86 -6.04 10.27 -0.03
N GLY A 87 -6.87 9.90 -1.01
CA GLY A 87 -8.18 10.51 -1.22
C GLY A 87 -9.10 10.36 -0.02
N TYR A 88 -9.21 9.14 0.53
CA TYR A 88 -10.05 8.90 1.71
C TYR A 88 -9.47 9.53 2.99
N TRP A 89 -8.14 9.60 3.13
CA TRP A 89 -7.51 10.32 4.24
C TRP A 89 -7.87 11.81 4.23
N LEU A 90 -7.71 12.47 3.07
CA LEU A 90 -8.02 13.88 2.89
C LEU A 90 -9.53 14.14 3.07
N ALA A 91 -10.39 13.31 2.48
CA ALA A 91 -11.84 13.39 2.63
C ALA A 91 -12.27 13.37 4.10
N ALA A 92 -11.74 12.44 4.89
CA ALA A 92 -12.04 12.32 6.31
C ALA A 92 -11.61 13.53 7.15
N ARG A 93 -10.83 14.47 6.60
CA ARG A 93 -10.30 15.66 7.29
C ARG A 93 -10.82 16.98 6.76
N SER A 94 -11.18 17.03 5.48
CA SER A 94 -11.80 18.19 4.87
C SER A 94 -13.33 18.13 4.90
N GLY A 95 -13.91 16.94 5.05
CA GLY A 95 -15.35 16.71 4.87
C GLY A 95 -15.79 16.70 3.40
N VAL A 96 -14.85 16.81 2.46
CA VAL A 96 -15.14 16.69 1.02
C VAL A 96 -15.31 15.22 0.66
N ASP A 97 -16.25 14.93 -0.23
CA ASP A 97 -16.49 13.58 -0.72
C ASP A 97 -15.23 12.98 -1.40
N PRO A 98 -14.85 11.72 -1.08
CA PRO A 98 -13.64 11.10 -1.62
C PRO A 98 -13.65 10.93 -3.15
N GLU A 99 -14.81 10.70 -3.78
CA GLU A 99 -14.88 10.61 -5.25
C GLU A 99 -14.55 11.95 -5.89
N THR A 100 -15.06 13.04 -5.30
CA THR A 100 -14.72 14.41 -5.74
C THR A 100 -13.21 14.64 -5.69
N LEU A 101 -12.53 14.21 -4.63
CA LEU A 101 -11.08 14.37 -4.51
C LEU A 101 -10.31 13.50 -5.52
N LEU A 102 -10.77 12.28 -5.77
CA LEU A 102 -10.17 11.38 -6.78
C LEU A 102 -10.30 11.94 -8.20
N GLU A 103 -11.45 12.53 -8.56
CA GLU A 103 -11.61 13.19 -9.85
C GLU A 103 -10.73 14.45 -9.96
N GLN A 104 -10.63 15.25 -8.88
CA GLN A 104 -9.69 16.37 -8.85
C GLN A 104 -8.24 15.91 -9.02
N ARG A 105 -7.84 14.75 -8.46
CA ARG A 105 -6.50 14.18 -8.64
C ARG A 105 -6.21 13.84 -10.10
N LYS A 106 -7.19 13.35 -10.86
CA LYS A 106 -7.05 13.09 -12.30
C LYS A 106 -6.84 14.38 -13.10
N ILE A 107 -7.57 15.43 -12.75
CA ILE A 107 -7.50 16.73 -13.45
C ILE A 107 -6.19 17.46 -13.11
N LYS A 108 -5.81 17.51 -11.83
CA LYS A 108 -4.69 18.31 -11.33
C LYS A 108 -3.34 17.61 -11.44
N GLY A 109 -3.31 16.29 -11.53
CA GLY A 109 -2.06 15.53 -11.67
C GLY A 109 -1.20 15.42 -10.41
N SER A 110 -1.56 16.07 -9.29
CA SER A 110 -0.85 15.96 -8.00
C SER A 110 -1.78 16.11 -6.79
N TRP A 111 -1.55 15.28 -5.77
CA TRP A 111 -2.25 15.37 -4.48
C TRP A 111 -1.98 16.66 -3.72
N ARG A 112 -0.80 17.29 -3.89
CA ARG A 112 -0.52 18.60 -3.30
C ARG A 112 -1.52 19.65 -3.81
N GLN A 113 -1.75 19.69 -5.12
CA GLN A 113 -2.69 20.65 -5.72
C GLN A 113 -4.15 20.36 -5.35
N VAL A 114 -4.50 19.10 -5.10
CA VAL A 114 -5.82 18.72 -4.57
C VAL A 114 -5.97 19.17 -3.12
N ALA A 115 -4.94 18.97 -2.28
CA ALA A 115 -4.99 19.24 -0.85
C ALA A 115 -4.89 20.73 -0.47
N THR A 116 -4.10 21.54 -1.19
CA THR A 116 -3.94 22.98 -0.89
C THR A 116 -5.26 23.74 -0.68
N PRO A 117 -6.26 23.68 -1.59
CA PRO A 117 -7.51 24.42 -1.42
C PRO A 117 -8.41 23.89 -0.29
N LEU A 118 -8.13 22.70 0.25
CA LEU A 118 -8.89 22.14 1.37
C LEU A 118 -8.56 22.82 2.70
N ALA A 119 -7.46 23.59 2.77
CA ALA A 119 -7.02 24.34 3.95
C ALA A 119 -7.02 23.51 5.25
N ILE A 120 -6.70 22.22 5.17
CA ILE A 120 -6.71 21.31 6.33
C ILE A 120 -5.57 21.70 7.28
N PRO A 121 -5.83 21.92 8.58
CA PRO A 121 -4.77 22.20 9.55
C PRO A 121 -3.73 21.09 9.61
N VAL A 122 -2.44 21.45 9.68
CA VAL A 122 -1.30 20.49 9.77
C VAL A 122 -1.50 19.45 10.87
N LYS A 123 -2.01 19.88 12.04
CA LYS A 123 -2.31 18.99 13.17
C LYS A 123 -3.35 17.92 12.81
N SER A 124 -4.34 18.25 11.99
CA SER A 124 -5.38 17.31 11.54
C SER A 124 -4.88 16.39 10.42
N LEU A 125 -3.94 16.87 9.61
CA LEU A 125 -3.29 16.06 8.57
C LEU A 125 -2.34 15.01 9.13
N GLY A 126 -1.75 15.21 10.32
CA GLY A 126 -0.63 14.41 10.80
C GLY A 126 0.70 14.94 10.24
N GLY A 127 1.74 14.91 11.08
CA GLY A 127 3.02 15.54 10.76
C GLY A 127 3.69 14.93 9.53
N ARG A 128 3.66 13.58 9.40
CA ARG A 128 4.28 12.85 8.28
C ARG A 128 3.59 13.16 6.96
N VAL A 129 2.27 13.21 6.96
CA VAL A 129 1.47 13.48 5.77
C VAL A 129 1.62 14.93 5.34
N ALA A 130 1.56 15.87 6.28
CA ALA A 130 1.75 17.29 5.99
C ALA A 130 3.13 17.58 5.39
N GLU A 131 4.19 17.02 5.98
CA GLU A 131 5.55 17.13 5.43
C GLU A 131 5.62 16.57 4.01
N THR A 132 5.05 15.39 3.78
CA THR A 132 5.11 14.70 2.49
C THR A 132 4.34 15.43 1.40
N LEU A 133 3.17 15.98 1.73
CA LEU A 133 2.38 16.84 0.85
C LEU A 133 3.11 18.15 0.51
N ASN A 134 3.66 18.84 1.51
CA ASN A 134 4.31 20.14 1.33
C ASN A 134 5.53 20.03 0.42
N ASN A 135 6.30 18.95 0.56
CA ASN A 135 7.47 18.67 -0.27
C ASN A 135 7.13 18.07 -1.64
N ASN A 136 5.84 17.81 -1.93
CA ASN A 136 5.39 17.19 -3.18
C ASN A 136 6.14 15.89 -3.51
N PHE A 137 6.37 15.04 -2.51
CA PHE A 137 6.94 13.73 -2.73
C PHE A 137 5.98 12.82 -3.52
N ALA A 138 6.52 11.72 -4.06
CA ALA A 138 5.75 10.73 -4.82
C ALA A 138 4.56 10.15 -4.03
N ASP A 139 3.51 9.77 -4.76
CA ASP A 139 2.25 9.24 -4.19
C ASP A 139 2.47 8.00 -3.30
N GLU A 140 3.45 7.15 -3.62
CA GLU A 140 3.83 6.00 -2.78
C GLU A 140 4.30 6.46 -1.39
N ARG A 141 5.16 7.48 -1.33
CA ARG A 141 5.67 8.02 -0.05
C ARG A 141 4.55 8.69 0.74
N LEU A 142 3.65 9.38 0.05
CA LEU A 142 2.47 9.99 0.67
C LEU A 142 1.51 8.93 1.21
N THR A 143 1.31 7.84 0.48
CA THR A 143 0.51 6.70 0.93
C THR A 143 1.15 6.02 2.13
N ASN A 144 2.47 5.83 2.14
CA ASN A 144 3.19 5.31 3.30
C ASN A 144 2.98 6.20 4.53
N ALA A 145 3.06 7.52 4.39
CA ALA A 145 2.78 8.45 5.48
C ALA A 145 1.33 8.35 5.98
N VAL A 146 0.35 8.22 5.09
CA VAL A 146 -1.06 8.03 5.45
C VAL A 146 -1.27 6.73 6.23
N VAL A 147 -0.74 5.62 5.74
CA VAL A 147 -0.87 4.30 6.40
C VAL A 147 -0.15 4.31 7.75
N ASP A 148 1.02 4.93 7.85
CA ASP A 148 1.75 5.10 9.11
C ASP A 148 0.91 5.86 10.15
N GLU A 149 0.34 7.00 9.78
CA GLU A 149 -0.52 7.79 10.67
C GLU A 149 -1.77 7.00 11.11
N LEU A 150 -2.36 6.18 10.23
CA LEU A 150 -3.48 5.30 10.59
C LEU A 150 -3.05 4.21 11.58
N LEU A 151 -1.93 3.53 11.33
CA LEU A 151 -1.42 2.47 12.19
C LEU A 151 -1.07 3.01 13.59
N LEU A 152 -0.48 4.21 13.68
CA LEU A 152 -0.20 4.88 14.95
C LEU A 152 -1.49 5.32 15.65
N ARG A 153 -2.43 5.94 14.91
CA ARG A 153 -3.72 6.39 15.45
C ARG A 153 -4.52 5.24 16.06
N PHE A 154 -4.54 4.09 15.40
CA PHE A 154 -5.23 2.90 15.90
C PHE A 154 -4.35 2.01 16.79
N ARG A 155 -3.13 2.46 17.14
CA ARG A 155 -2.20 1.74 18.02
C ARG A 155 -1.89 0.30 17.55
N PHE A 156 -1.88 0.09 16.24
CA PHE A 156 -1.45 -1.17 15.62
C PHE A 156 0.07 -1.35 15.78
N HIS A 157 0.80 -0.24 15.83
CA HIS A 157 2.22 -0.18 16.14
C HIS A 157 2.54 1.00 17.04
N SER A 158 3.65 0.90 17.76
CA SER A 158 4.31 2.06 18.35
C SER A 158 5.21 2.76 17.32
N GLU A 159 5.50 4.05 17.56
CA GLU A 159 6.40 4.84 16.70
C GLU A 159 7.78 4.15 16.49
N PRO A 160 8.47 3.64 17.54
CA PRO A 160 9.75 2.95 17.34
C PRO A 160 9.62 1.65 16.53
N GLU A 161 8.58 0.86 16.78
CA GLU A 161 8.35 -0.40 16.06
C GLU A 161 8.09 -0.15 14.57
N LEU A 162 7.27 0.86 14.25
CA LEU A 162 6.95 1.23 12.88
C LEU A 162 8.20 1.67 12.11
N VAL A 163 9.07 2.48 12.73
CA VAL A 163 10.35 2.89 12.13
C VAL A 163 11.25 1.69 11.86
N ILE A 164 11.33 0.74 12.79
CA ILE A 164 12.13 -0.48 12.62
C ILE A 164 11.61 -1.33 11.45
N LEU A 165 10.29 -1.56 11.37
CA LEU A 165 9.69 -2.33 10.28
C LEU A 165 9.88 -1.66 8.92
N ARG A 166 9.69 -0.34 8.83
CA ARG A 166 9.95 0.42 7.60
C ARG A 166 11.41 0.33 7.16
N LYS A 167 12.37 0.46 8.09
CA LYS A 167 13.79 0.29 7.80
C LYS A 167 14.14 -1.14 7.34
N ALA A 168 13.38 -2.13 7.79
CA ALA A 168 13.52 -3.51 7.32
C ALA A 168 12.87 -3.75 5.94
N GLY A 169 12.25 -2.73 5.34
CA GLY A 169 11.64 -2.81 4.01
C GLY A 169 10.16 -3.16 4.00
N ALA A 170 9.47 -3.07 5.15
CA ALA A 170 8.05 -3.39 5.23
C ALA A 170 7.19 -2.40 4.43
N GLY A 171 6.43 -2.94 3.47
CA GLY A 171 5.41 -2.20 2.74
C GLY A 171 4.11 -2.06 3.54
N ASN A 172 3.18 -1.26 3.03
CA ASN A 172 1.89 -0.99 3.71
C ASN A 172 1.10 -2.26 4.05
N GLN A 173 1.00 -3.19 3.11
CA GLN A 173 0.25 -4.43 3.33
C GLN A 173 0.92 -5.34 4.37
N GLU A 174 2.25 -5.42 4.34
CA GLU A 174 3.05 -6.21 5.29
C GLU A 174 2.93 -5.64 6.71
N LEU A 175 2.95 -4.30 6.88
CA LEU A 175 2.73 -3.65 8.18
C LEU A 175 1.35 -3.95 8.76
N ILE A 176 0.29 -3.87 7.94
CA ILE A 176 -1.07 -4.10 8.42
C ILE A 176 -1.25 -5.57 8.84
N ILE A 177 -0.80 -6.52 8.03
CA ILE A 177 -0.98 -7.95 8.35
C ILE A 177 -0.11 -8.38 9.54
N VAL A 178 1.11 -7.85 9.67
CA VAL A 178 1.98 -8.20 10.79
C VAL A 178 1.43 -7.63 12.11
N ALA A 179 0.84 -6.43 12.08
CA ALA A 179 0.14 -5.87 13.24
C ALA A 179 -1.02 -6.75 13.70
N LEU A 180 -1.86 -7.22 12.76
CA LEU A 180 -2.98 -8.11 13.04
C LEU A 180 -2.50 -9.39 13.74
N ILE A 181 -1.48 -10.04 13.19
CA ILE A 181 -0.94 -11.30 13.71
C ILE A 181 -0.26 -11.07 15.07
N ALA A 182 0.53 -10.00 15.21
CA ALA A 182 1.18 -9.62 16.46
C ALA A 182 0.15 -9.38 17.58
N ALA A 183 -0.92 -8.63 17.29
CA ALA A 183 -1.99 -8.37 18.25
C ALA A 183 -2.71 -9.65 18.69
N LYS A 184 -2.91 -10.62 17.77
CA LYS A 184 -3.57 -11.89 18.09
C LYS A 184 -2.70 -12.85 18.88
N THR A 185 -1.40 -12.87 18.59
CA THR A 185 -0.47 -13.89 19.12
C THR A 185 0.39 -13.39 20.28
N GLY A 186 0.48 -12.07 20.48
CA GLY A 186 1.42 -11.44 21.41
C GLY A 186 2.88 -11.48 20.96
N GLN A 187 3.17 -11.96 19.74
CA GLN A 187 4.55 -12.03 19.24
C GLN A 187 5.03 -10.65 18.72
N PRO A 188 6.33 -10.32 18.86
CA PRO A 188 6.87 -9.07 18.33
C PRO A 188 6.75 -8.98 16.80
N ALA A 189 6.19 -7.89 16.28
CA ALA A 189 5.92 -7.75 14.85
C ALA A 189 7.20 -7.83 13.99
N ILE A 190 8.31 -7.28 14.47
CA ILE A 190 9.60 -7.36 13.75
C ILE A 190 10.11 -8.79 13.59
N GLN A 191 9.84 -9.67 14.56
CA GLN A 191 10.28 -11.07 14.47
C GLN A 191 9.43 -11.81 13.43
N LEU A 192 8.11 -11.62 13.47
CA LEU A 192 7.18 -12.15 12.47
C LEU A 192 7.56 -11.71 11.05
N TYR A 193 7.84 -10.42 10.87
CA TYR A 193 8.25 -9.87 9.58
C TYR A 193 9.56 -10.48 9.09
N ARG A 194 10.57 -10.58 9.97
CA ARG A 194 11.87 -11.17 9.63
C ARG A 194 11.74 -12.64 9.21
N ASP A 195 10.94 -13.43 9.92
CA ASP A 195 10.72 -14.84 9.59
C ASP A 195 10.10 -15.01 8.19
N ILE A 196 9.25 -14.07 7.75
CA ILE A 196 8.73 -14.02 6.38
C ILE A 196 9.84 -13.67 5.38
N LYS A 197 10.61 -12.60 5.61
CA LYS A 197 11.64 -12.15 4.66
C LYS A 197 12.78 -13.15 4.49
N GLU A 198 13.05 -13.94 5.51
CA GLU A 198 14.04 -15.02 5.47
C GLU A 198 13.47 -16.35 4.95
N GLY A 199 12.20 -16.39 4.55
CA GLY A 199 11.56 -17.59 3.99
C GLY A 199 11.34 -18.73 5.00
N ARG A 200 11.42 -18.44 6.31
CA ARG A 200 11.19 -19.43 7.37
C ARG A 200 9.71 -19.77 7.56
N THR A 201 8.82 -18.90 7.09
CA THR A 201 7.37 -19.07 7.16
C THR A 201 6.68 -18.29 6.03
N SER A 202 5.34 -18.32 5.99
CA SER A 202 4.52 -17.55 5.06
C SER A 202 3.42 -16.81 5.81
N TRP A 203 2.77 -15.84 5.15
CA TRP A 203 1.65 -15.13 5.77
C TRP A 203 0.50 -16.08 6.08
N GLY A 204 0.20 -17.01 5.18
CA GLY A 204 -0.80 -18.06 5.41
C GLY A 204 -0.50 -18.92 6.63
N ALA A 205 0.76 -19.37 6.79
CA ALA A 205 1.17 -20.19 7.93
C ALA A 205 1.08 -19.40 9.25
N LEU A 206 1.40 -18.11 9.24
CA LEU A 206 1.26 -17.24 10.41
C LEU A 206 -0.21 -17.00 10.78
N LEU A 207 -1.08 -16.74 9.80
CA LEU A 207 -2.52 -16.58 10.02
C LEU A 207 -3.13 -17.87 10.60
N GLN A 208 -2.77 -19.04 10.06
CA GLN A 208 -3.24 -20.32 10.58
C GLN A 208 -2.79 -20.55 12.03
N ARG A 209 -1.53 -20.25 12.37
CA ARG A 209 -1.02 -20.33 13.75
C ARG A 209 -1.74 -19.36 14.69
N ALA A 210 -2.08 -18.18 14.20
CA ALA A 210 -2.88 -17.19 14.92
C ALA A 210 -4.38 -17.56 15.01
N LYS A 211 -4.80 -18.65 14.37
CA LYS A 211 -6.20 -19.09 14.23
C LYS A 211 -7.09 -18.00 13.60
N ILE A 212 -6.56 -17.30 12.60
CA ILE A 212 -7.29 -16.31 11.81
C ILE A 212 -7.56 -16.93 10.45
N GLU A 213 -8.81 -17.30 10.20
CA GLU A 213 -9.24 -17.77 8.89
C GLU A 213 -9.53 -16.58 7.96
N PRO A 214 -9.40 -16.75 6.63
CA PRO A 214 -9.57 -15.63 5.71
C PRO A 214 -10.92 -14.90 5.77
N PRO A 215 -12.06 -15.58 5.98
CA PRO A 215 -13.35 -14.91 6.20
C PRO A 215 -13.37 -13.99 7.43
N ASP A 216 -12.57 -14.31 8.45
CA ASP A 216 -12.58 -13.63 9.75
C ASP A 216 -11.62 -12.42 9.81
N ILE A 217 -10.72 -12.28 8.84
CA ILE A 217 -9.76 -11.15 8.79
C ILE A 217 -10.46 -9.80 8.98
N GLN A 218 -11.64 -9.62 8.37
CA GLN A 218 -12.37 -8.36 8.45
C GLN A 218 -12.92 -8.08 9.84
N SER A 219 -13.50 -9.07 10.51
CA SER A 219 -14.04 -8.91 11.86
C SER A 219 -12.93 -8.74 12.90
N GLU A 220 -11.80 -9.44 12.74
CA GLU A 220 -10.62 -9.27 13.60
C GLU A 220 -10.04 -7.85 13.50
N ILE A 221 -9.84 -7.34 12.27
CA ILE A 221 -9.36 -5.97 12.05
C ILE A 221 -10.32 -4.92 12.63
N ALA A 222 -11.62 -5.07 12.39
CA ALA A 222 -12.63 -4.16 12.93
C ALA A 222 -12.63 -4.15 14.46
N THR A 223 -12.41 -5.31 15.08
CA THR A 223 -12.30 -5.46 16.54
C THR A 223 -11.08 -4.73 17.09
N LEU A 224 -9.92 -4.83 16.41
CA LEU A 224 -8.70 -4.11 16.81
C LEU A 224 -8.90 -2.59 16.75
N ILE A 225 -9.48 -2.07 15.66
CA ILE A 225 -9.77 -0.63 15.52
C ILE A 225 -10.75 -0.16 16.59
N LYS A 226 -11.82 -0.92 16.87
CA LYS A 226 -12.81 -0.57 17.90
C LYS A 226 -12.19 -0.53 19.29
N THR A 227 -11.32 -1.50 19.61
CA THR A 227 -10.62 -1.53 20.90
C THR A 227 -9.74 -0.29 21.06
N ALA A 228 -9.01 0.10 20.02
CA ALA A 228 -8.14 1.27 20.06
C ALA A 228 -8.88 2.62 20.19
N SER A 229 -10.08 2.74 19.59
CA SER A 229 -10.87 3.97 19.65
C SER A 229 -11.49 4.22 21.02
N VAL A 230 -11.86 3.16 21.76
CA VAL A 230 -12.37 3.26 23.14
C VAL A 230 -11.32 3.90 24.07
N PHE A 231 -10.06 3.49 23.96
CA PHE A 231 -8.95 4.02 24.79
C PHE A 231 -8.45 5.41 24.37
N SER A 232 -9.03 6.03 23.34
CA SER A 232 -8.70 7.40 22.92
C SER A 232 -9.76 8.41 23.34
N SER A 233 -10.87 7.93 23.93
CA SER A 233 -12.00 8.73 24.42
C SER A 233 -12.07 8.77 25.96
N SER A 234 -11.06 8.19 26.62
CA SER A 234 -10.86 8.15 28.08
C SER A 234 -9.56 8.88 28.43
#